data_AF-A0A7Y3GVF0-F1
#
_entry.id   AF-A0A7Y3GVF0-F1
#
_cell.length_a   1.000
_cell.length_b   1.000
_cell.length_c   1.000
_cell.angle_alpha   90.00
_cell.angle_beta   90.00
_cell.angle_gamma   90.00
#
_symmetry.space_group_name_H-M   'P 1'
#
loop_
_entity.id
_entity.type
_entity.pdbx_description
1 polymer ?
#
loop_
_entity_poly.entity_id
_entity_poly.type
_entity_poly.pdbx_seq_one_letter_code
_entity_poly.pdbx_strand_id
1 'polypeptide(L)'
;MGDIYFNGRYPFIDIDSGGSFVGVIAAVDGVLKRLAPDAKVIPGHGPVSNATELRAYRDMLVTLRDRVAKAVAAGKSEADVLASELSADLDAKWAGGSITAEVIVKLAYRDLSRAR
;
A
#
# COMPACT_ATOMS: atom_id res chain seq x y z
N MET A 1 9.73 4.02 -11.80
CA MET A 1 8.58 3.62 -10.96
C MET A 1 7.66 4.79 -10.66
N GLY A 2 8.21 5.99 -10.41
CA GLY A 2 7.40 7.15 -10.00
C GLY A 2 6.64 6.85 -8.72
N ASP A 3 5.51 7.53 -8.53
CA ASP A 3 4.71 7.45 -7.29
C ASP A 3 3.91 6.16 -7.13
N ILE A 4 4.08 5.20 -8.04
CA ILE A 4 3.61 3.82 -7.82
C ILE A 4 4.44 3.12 -6.74
N TYR A 5 5.69 3.57 -6.50
CA TYR A 5 6.61 2.94 -5.55
C TYR A 5 7.30 3.93 -4.61
N PHE A 6 7.06 3.74 -3.32
CA PHE A 6 7.69 4.43 -2.21
C PHE A 6 8.56 3.42 -1.43
N ASN A 7 9.88 3.57 -1.47
CA ASN A 7 10.77 2.63 -0.80
C ASN A 7 10.87 2.92 0.70
N GLY A 8 10.56 1.91 1.52
CA GLY A 8 10.67 1.97 2.98
C GLY A 8 9.65 2.86 3.70
N ARG A 9 8.51 3.16 3.06
CA ARG A 9 7.43 3.96 3.67
C ARG A 9 6.08 3.67 3.01
N TYR A 10 4.98 3.99 3.69
CA TYR A 10 3.64 3.95 3.11
C TYR A 10 3.52 4.92 1.93
N PRO A 11 2.85 4.52 0.83
CA PRO A 11 2.60 5.39 -0.29
C PRO A 11 1.37 6.27 -0.06
N PHE A 12 1.28 7.36 -0.80
CA PHE A 12 0.01 8.04 -0.99
C PHE A 12 -0.71 7.44 -2.20
N ILE A 13 -1.98 7.07 -2.04
CA ILE A 13 -2.83 6.59 -3.13
C ILE A 13 -4.03 7.54 -3.20
N ASP A 14 -4.09 8.33 -4.27
CA ASP A 14 -5.14 9.33 -4.46
C ASP A 14 -6.45 8.67 -4.91
N ILE A 15 -7.27 8.32 -3.92
CA ILE A 15 -8.57 7.66 -4.14
C ILE A 15 -9.55 8.59 -4.87
N ASP A 16 -9.46 9.90 -4.64
CA ASP A 16 -10.37 10.90 -5.21
C ASP A 16 -10.09 11.14 -6.70
N SER A 17 -8.83 10.99 -7.12
CA SER A 17 -8.43 11.02 -8.54
C SER A 17 -8.50 9.65 -9.24
N GLY A 18 -9.15 8.64 -8.63
CA GLY A 18 -9.34 7.32 -9.24
C GLY A 18 -8.24 6.29 -8.95
N GLY A 19 -7.32 6.59 -8.04
CA GLY A 19 -6.35 5.63 -7.52
C GLY A 19 -6.99 4.49 -6.74
N SER A 20 -6.26 3.37 -6.64
CA SER A 20 -6.69 2.20 -5.86
C SER A 20 -5.51 1.35 -5.41
N PHE A 21 -5.68 0.66 -4.27
CA PHE A 21 -4.70 -0.32 -3.79
C PHE A 21 -4.56 -1.46 -4.81
N VAL A 22 -5.68 -1.94 -5.35
CA VAL A 22 -5.67 -3.00 -6.36
C VAL A 22 -4.89 -2.57 -7.61
N GLY A 23 -5.07 -1.34 -8.07
CA GLY A 23 -4.33 -0.79 -9.21
C GLY A 23 -2.84 -0.68 -8.96
N VAL A 24 -2.42 -0.17 -7.80
CA VAL A 24 -1.00 -0.08 -7.43
C VAL A 24 -0.38 -1.47 -7.31
N ILE A 25 -1.06 -2.42 -6.65
CA ILE A 25 -0.61 -3.81 -6.53
C ILE A 25 -0.43 -4.44 -7.92
N ALA A 26 -1.41 -4.27 -8.82
CA ALA A 26 -1.35 -4.81 -10.17
C ALA A 26 -0.21 -4.20 -11.00
N ALA A 27 0.03 -2.89 -10.85
CA ALA A 27 1.14 -2.22 -11.51
C ALA A 27 2.49 -2.78 -11.02
N VAL A 28 2.66 -2.93 -9.70
CA VAL A 28 3.89 -3.49 -9.12
C VAL A 28 4.08 -4.96 -9.53
N ASP A 29 3.02 -5.77 -9.55
CA ASP A 29 3.08 -7.15 -10.06
C ASP A 29 3.51 -7.20 -11.52
N GLY A 30 2.99 -6.29 -12.35
CA GLY A 30 3.36 -6.17 -13.75
C GLY A 30 4.85 -5.86 -13.94
N VAL A 31 5.42 -5.01 -13.08
CA VAL A 31 6.84 -4.69 -13.06
C VAL A 31 7.67 -5.88 -12.57
N LEU A 32 7.31 -6.49 -11.44
CA LEU A 32 8.03 -7.64 -10.86
C LEU A 32 8.12 -8.82 -11.83
N LYS A 33 7.11 -9.04 -12.68
CA LYS A 33 7.11 -10.08 -13.71
C LYS A 33 8.09 -9.83 -14.87
N ARG A 34 8.51 -8.58 -15.07
CA ARG A 34 9.38 -8.15 -16.18
C ARG A 34 10.78 -7.77 -15.73
N LEU A 35 11.01 -7.73 -14.43
CA LEU A 35 12.28 -7.30 -13.86
C LEU A 35 13.35 -8.35 -14.13
N ALA A 36 14.54 -7.92 -14.57
CA ALA A 36 15.71 -8.78 -14.55
C ALA A 36 16.12 -9.06 -13.09
N PRO A 37 16.72 -10.23 -12.78
CA PRO A 37 17.08 -10.59 -11.41
C PRO A 37 18.00 -9.59 -10.69
N ASP A 38 18.85 -8.87 -11.43
CA ASP A 38 19.84 -7.91 -10.94
C ASP A 38 19.43 -6.44 -11.15
N ALA A 39 18.19 -6.20 -11.62
CA ALA A 39 17.73 -4.86 -11.92
C ALA A 39 17.66 -3.97 -10.66
N LYS A 40 18.20 -2.77 -10.79
CA LYS A 40 17.98 -1.69 -9.83
C LYS A 40 16.62 -1.06 -10.07
N VAL A 41 15.91 -0.74 -8.98
CA VAL A 41 14.59 -0.12 -9.02
C VAL A 41 14.69 1.29 -8.47
N ILE A 42 14.35 2.29 -9.27
CA ILE A 42 14.35 3.70 -8.84
C ILE A 42 12.90 4.06 -8.41
N PRO A 43 12.64 4.26 -7.10
CA PRO A 43 11.33 4.67 -6.60
C PRO A 43 11.04 6.14 -6.93
N GLY A 44 9.79 6.58 -6.76
CA GLY A 44 9.48 8.02 -6.71
C GLY A 44 9.99 8.65 -5.42
N HIS A 45 9.96 7.89 -4.32
CA HIS A 45 10.41 8.34 -3.00
C HIS A 45 11.25 7.28 -2.27
N GLY A 46 12.27 7.74 -1.55
CA GLY A 46 13.20 6.88 -0.81
C GLY A 46 14.45 6.52 -1.61
N PRO A 47 15.34 5.68 -1.05
CA PRO A 47 16.60 5.32 -1.69
C PRO A 47 16.41 4.37 -2.88
N VAL A 48 17.40 4.33 -3.78
CA VAL A 48 17.49 3.33 -4.85
C VAL A 48 17.36 1.93 -4.26
N SER A 49 16.60 1.09 -4.96
CA SER A 49 16.10 -0.18 -4.46
C SER A 49 16.42 -1.35 -5.40
N ASN A 50 15.83 -2.51 -5.13
CA ASN A 50 15.98 -3.77 -5.83
C ASN A 50 14.66 -4.56 -5.91
N ALA A 51 14.66 -5.68 -6.62
CA ALA A 51 13.50 -6.54 -6.81
C ALA A 51 12.89 -7.06 -5.49
N THR A 52 13.74 -7.40 -4.52
CA THR A 52 13.33 -7.95 -3.22
C THR A 52 12.56 -6.91 -2.40
N GLU A 53 13.06 -5.68 -2.36
CA GLU A 53 12.43 -4.57 -1.65
C GLU A 53 11.12 -4.14 -2.32
N LEU A 54 11.06 -4.14 -3.67
CA LEU A 54 9.82 -3.88 -4.39
C LEU A 54 8.75 -4.96 -4.09
N ARG A 55 9.16 -6.23 -3.97
CA ARG A 55 8.26 -7.31 -3.55
C ARG A 55 7.77 -7.11 -2.12
N ALA A 56 8.64 -6.72 -1.19
CA ALA A 56 8.24 -6.42 0.18
C ALA A 56 7.21 -5.27 0.26
N TYR A 57 7.36 -4.25 -0.58
CA TYR A 57 6.37 -3.16 -0.72
C TYR A 57 5.03 -3.67 -1.24
N ARG A 58 5.04 -4.50 -2.28
CA ARG A 58 3.84 -5.15 -2.83
C ARG A 58 3.10 -5.98 -1.77
N ASP A 59 3.85 -6.79 -1.02
CA ASP A 59 3.29 -7.69 -0.01
C ASP A 59 2.69 -6.91 1.18
N MET A 60 3.31 -5.79 1.55
CA MET A 60 2.74 -4.84 2.51
C MET A 60 1.37 -4.31 2.03
N LEU A 61 1.28 -3.84 0.77
CA LEU A 61 0.02 -3.33 0.23
C LEU A 61 -1.09 -4.39 0.18
N VAL A 62 -0.73 -5.61 -0.17
CA VAL A 62 -1.66 -6.76 -0.21
C VAL A 62 -2.15 -7.11 1.18
N THR A 63 -1.24 -7.17 2.15
CA THR A 63 -1.57 -7.43 3.55
C THR A 63 -2.57 -6.40 4.08
N LEU A 64 -2.31 -5.12 3.85
CA LEU A 64 -3.19 -4.05 4.30
C LEU A 64 -4.56 -4.12 3.59
N ARG A 65 -4.56 -4.30 2.26
CA ARG A 65 -5.77 -4.47 1.47
C ARG A 65 -6.64 -5.60 2.02
N ASP A 66 -6.07 -6.76 2.27
CA ASP A 66 -6.82 -7.95 2.69
C ASP A 66 -7.43 -7.79 4.08
N ARG A 67 -6.68 -7.19 5.02
CA ARG A 67 -7.16 -6.90 6.37
C ARG A 67 -8.32 -5.90 6.35
N VAL A 68 -8.17 -4.81 5.60
CA VAL A 68 -9.22 -3.78 5.50
C VAL A 68 -10.43 -4.30 4.72
N ALA A 69 -10.22 -5.04 3.63
CA ALA A 69 -11.32 -5.64 2.86
C ALA A 69 -12.16 -6.60 3.71
N LYS A 70 -11.51 -7.41 4.55
CA LYS A 70 -12.20 -8.29 5.50
C LYS A 70 -13.04 -7.47 6.50
N ALA A 71 -12.52 -6.36 6.99
CA ALA A 71 -13.24 -5.48 7.90
C ALA A 71 -14.45 -4.80 7.24
N VAL A 72 -14.29 -4.29 6.02
CA VAL A 72 -15.37 -3.70 5.22
C VAL A 72 -16.45 -4.74 4.92
N ALA A 73 -16.07 -5.96 4.53
CA ALA A 73 -17.02 -7.05 4.28
C ALA A 73 -17.79 -7.47 5.55
N ALA A 74 -17.21 -7.26 6.73
CA ALA A 74 -17.87 -7.47 8.02
C ALA A 74 -18.77 -6.28 8.44
N GLY A 75 -18.95 -5.27 7.59
CA GLY A 75 -19.79 -4.10 7.87
C GLY A 75 -19.20 -3.12 8.87
N LYS A 76 -17.89 -3.19 9.15
CA LYS A 76 -17.23 -2.26 10.08
C LYS A 76 -17.18 -0.85 9.49
N SER A 77 -17.38 0.16 10.34
CA SER A 77 -17.24 1.57 9.96
C SER A 77 -15.76 1.98 9.84
N GLU A 78 -15.49 3.14 9.22
CA GLU A 78 -14.12 3.68 9.16
C GLU A 78 -13.51 3.84 10.55
N ALA A 79 -14.30 4.34 11.52
CA ALA A 79 -13.86 4.52 12.89
C ALA A 79 -13.48 3.18 13.54
N ASP A 80 -14.27 2.13 13.33
CA ASP A 80 -13.97 0.78 13.84
C ASP A 80 -12.69 0.22 13.23
N VAL A 81 -12.47 0.46 11.93
CA VAL A 81 -11.28 -0.01 11.21
C VAL A 81 -10.02 0.68 11.72
N LEU A 82 -10.08 1.98 12.00
CA LEU A 82 -8.96 2.72 12.59
C LEU A 82 -8.65 2.27 14.02
N ALA A 83 -9.69 2.03 14.82
CA ALA A 83 -9.53 1.49 16.18
C ALA A 83 -9.05 0.03 16.21
N SER A 84 -9.12 -0.70 15.09
CA SER A 84 -8.70 -2.10 15.00
C SER A 84 -7.18 -2.28 14.79
N GLU A 85 -6.42 -1.19 14.67
CA GLU A 85 -4.95 -1.20 14.53
C GLU A 85 -4.42 -2.19 13.47
N LEU A 86 -5.12 -2.29 12.34
CA LEU A 86 -4.88 -3.34 11.33
C LEU A 86 -3.49 -3.28 10.67
N SER A 87 -2.74 -2.20 10.86
CA SER A 87 -1.39 -2.00 10.34
C SER A 87 -0.28 -2.11 11.39
N ALA A 88 -0.58 -2.39 12.66
CA ALA A 88 0.38 -2.22 13.77
C ALA A 88 1.73 -2.97 13.57
N ASP A 89 1.70 -4.19 13.02
CA ASP A 89 2.90 -4.99 12.73
C ASP A 89 3.72 -4.47 11.53
N LEU A 90 3.13 -3.61 10.70
CA LEU A 90 3.76 -2.98 9.54
C LEU A 90 4.36 -1.61 9.91
N ASP A 91 3.77 -0.93 10.89
CA ASP A 91 4.03 0.49 11.15
C ASP A 91 5.48 0.78 11.52
N ALA A 92 6.14 -0.11 12.27
CA ALA A 92 7.56 0.04 12.62
C ALA A 92 8.48 0.18 11.39
N LYS A 93 8.10 -0.43 10.26
CA LYS A 93 8.87 -0.38 9.00
C LYS A 93 8.35 0.68 8.04
N TRP A 94 7.03 0.90 7.99
CA TRP A 94 6.42 1.63 6.88
C TRP A 94 5.85 3.01 7.28
N ALA A 95 5.61 3.28 8.56
CA ALA A 95 5.03 4.55 9.04
C ALA A 95 6.05 5.69 9.20
N GLY A 96 7.28 5.54 8.70
CA GLY A 96 8.36 6.53 8.85
C GLY A 96 8.32 7.71 7.86
N GLY A 97 7.24 7.87 7.09
CA GLY A 97 7.08 8.95 6.11
C GLY A 97 5.96 9.93 6.48
N SER A 98 5.57 10.79 5.54
CA SER A 98 4.44 11.71 5.71
C SER A 98 3.08 11.00 5.78
N ILE A 99 3.01 9.76 5.30
CA ILE A 99 1.82 8.91 5.38
C ILE A 99 1.92 8.06 6.64
N THR A 100 1.07 8.38 7.62
CA THR A 100 0.97 7.67 8.89
C THR A 100 0.15 6.39 8.77
N ALA A 101 0.19 5.54 9.81
CA ALA A 101 -0.67 4.37 9.94
C ALA A 101 -2.15 4.71 9.79
N GLU A 102 -2.60 5.78 10.46
CA GLU A 102 -3.96 6.27 10.36
C GLU A 102 -4.33 6.64 8.91
N VAL A 103 -3.47 7.41 8.23
CA VAL A 103 -3.75 7.87 6.87
C VAL A 103 -3.82 6.69 5.90
N ILE A 104 -2.87 5.75 5.94
CA ILE A 104 -2.89 4.62 5.00
C ILE A 104 -4.11 3.71 5.22
N VAL A 105 -4.53 3.51 6.47
CA VAL A 105 -5.73 2.73 6.81
C VAL A 105 -6.99 3.45 6.32
N LYS A 106 -7.09 4.78 6.50
CA LYS A 106 -8.20 5.57 5.94
C LYS A 106 -8.28 5.47 4.42
N LEU A 107 -7.15 5.61 3.72
CA LEU A 107 -7.10 5.49 2.27
C LEU A 107 -7.55 4.09 1.81
N ALA A 108 -7.08 3.03 2.48
CA ALA A 108 -7.48 1.67 2.19
C ALA A 108 -8.98 1.46 2.42
N TYR A 109 -9.53 1.98 3.52
CA TYR A 109 -10.96 1.87 3.81
C TYR A 109 -11.79 2.58 2.75
N ARG A 110 -11.43 3.81 2.38
CA ARG A 110 -12.12 4.60 1.33
C ARG A 110 -12.10 3.90 -0.03
N ASP A 111 -10.96 3.31 -0.42
CA ASP A 111 -10.84 2.55 -1.67
C ASP A 111 -11.73 1.30 -1.69
N LEU A 112 -11.83 0.61 -0.57
CA LEU A 112 -12.47 -0.70 -0.47
C LEU A 112 -13.96 -0.65 -0.12
N SER A 113 -14.45 0.47 0.43
CA SER A 113 -15.86 0.68 0.81
C SER A 113 -16.70 1.42 -0.23
N ARG A 114 -16.07 2.02 -1.26
CA ARG A 114 -16.82 2.69 -2.34
C ARG A 114 -17.61 1.68 -3.17
N ALA A 115 -18.83 2.06 -3.57
CA ALA A 115 -19.59 1.31 -4.56
C ALA A 115 -18.80 1.29 -5.88
N ARG A 116 -18.67 0.11 -6.50
CA ARG A 116 -18.00 -0.07 -7.79
C ARG A 116 -19.00 -0.24 -8.91
#